data_AF-A0AAD7BPL3-F1
#
_entry.id   AF-A0AAD7BPL3-F1
#
_cell.length_a   1.000
_cell.length_b   1.000
_cell.length_c   1.000
_cell.angle_alpha   90.00
_cell.angle_beta   90.00
_cell.angle_gamma   90.00
#
_symmetry.space_group_name_H-M   'P 1'
#
loop_
_entity.id
_entity.type
_entity.pdbx_description
1 polymer ?
#
loop_
_entity_poly.entity_id
_entity_poly.type
_entity_poly.pdbx_seq_one_letter_code
_entity_poly.pdbx_strand_id
1 'polypeptide(L)'
;GMTQYLVMMNDMPANLLKGLKKSMRRFINGGRGSAPISLEMLSEPIDKGGKNILDIEARNDAIALLKLRDFLDLSPRRTEWARIANRRLIKRDVKASKVAESSYVSPFLQSWAPNSRRYPKHMKTALKAADKYGIIFDTLDPPPEIQRALPMFHHFGQDSSKRKRNNGRVFECLRESHAVQTI
;
A
#
# COMPACT_ATOMS: atom_id res chain seq x y z
N GLY A 1 -20.84 7.61 10.02
CA GLY A 1 -19.84 8.39 9.28
C GLY A 1 -18.54 8.58 10.03
N MET A 2 -18.55 9.24 11.19
CA MET A 2 -17.35 9.75 11.87
C MET A 2 -16.29 8.70 12.24
N THR A 3 -16.72 7.50 12.68
CA THR A 3 -15.78 6.39 12.96
C THR A 3 -15.09 5.87 11.71
N GLN A 4 -15.79 5.85 10.57
CA GLN A 4 -15.21 5.43 9.29
C GLN A 4 -14.16 6.43 8.81
N TYR A 5 -14.47 7.73 8.95
CA TYR A 5 -13.54 8.82 8.63
C TYR A 5 -12.28 8.79 9.52
N LEU A 6 -12.43 8.58 10.83
CA LEU A 6 -11.28 8.51 11.74
C LEU A 6 -10.40 7.28 11.48
N VAL A 7 -11.00 6.14 11.13
CA VAL A 7 -10.26 4.94 10.68
C VAL A 7 -9.53 5.22 9.37
N MET A 8 -10.17 5.93 8.45
CA MET A 8 -9.54 6.37 7.20
C MET A 8 -8.36 7.31 7.48
N MET A 9 -8.44 8.22 8.44
CA MET A 9 -7.34 9.17 8.69
C MET A 9 -6.20 8.58 9.54
N ASN A 10 -6.53 7.82 10.59
CA ASN A 10 -5.58 7.43 11.65
C ASN A 10 -5.36 5.92 11.82
N ASP A 11 -5.97 5.11 10.95
CA ASP A 11 -6.17 3.66 11.10
C ASP A 11 -6.99 3.28 12.33
N MET A 12 -7.54 2.06 12.35
CA MET A 12 -8.23 1.53 13.52
C MET A 12 -7.23 1.02 14.57
N PRO A 13 -7.21 1.57 15.80
CA PRO A 13 -6.47 0.98 16.91
C PRO A 13 -6.96 -0.43 17.25
N ALA A 14 -6.03 -1.33 17.60
CA ALA A 14 -6.35 -2.73 17.89
C ALA A 14 -7.30 -2.92 19.06
N ASN A 15 -7.21 -2.07 20.09
CA ASN A 15 -8.12 -2.06 21.24
C ASN A 15 -9.56 -1.70 20.82
N LEU A 16 -9.73 -0.72 19.92
CA LEU A 16 -11.03 -0.35 19.39
C LEU A 16 -11.62 -1.45 18.50
N LEU A 17 -10.80 -2.06 17.63
CA LEU A 17 -11.22 -3.21 16.84
C LEU A 17 -11.72 -4.37 17.73
N LYS A 18 -10.95 -4.71 18.78
CA LYS A 18 -11.32 -5.74 19.76
C LYS A 18 -12.61 -5.39 20.51
N GLY A 19 -12.77 -4.13 20.90
CA GLY A 19 -13.98 -3.62 21.55
C GLY A 19 -15.22 -3.69 20.65
N LEU A 20 -15.07 -3.34 19.37
CA LEU A 20 -16.15 -3.44 18.38
C LEU A 20 -16.52 -4.90 18.11
N LYS A 21 -15.54 -5.79 17.90
CA LYS A 21 -15.79 -7.24 17.76
C LYS A 21 -16.52 -7.81 18.98
N LYS A 22 -16.12 -7.40 20.20
CA LYS A 22 -16.80 -7.81 21.44
C LYS A 22 -18.24 -7.31 21.49
N SER A 23 -18.46 -6.04 21.13
CA SER A 23 -19.80 -5.43 21.12
C SER A 23 -20.71 -6.11 20.09
N MET A 24 -20.18 -6.43 18.91
CA MET A 24 -20.88 -7.13 17.84
C MET A 24 -21.28 -8.55 18.28
N ARG A 25 -20.36 -9.32 18.88
CA ARG A 25 -20.68 -10.65 19.43
C ARG A 25 -21.79 -10.60 20.48
N ARG A 26 -21.68 -9.64 21.41
CA ARG A 26 -22.68 -9.44 22.46
C ARG A 26 -24.05 -9.09 21.87
N PHE A 27 -24.08 -8.23 20.85
CA PHE A 27 -25.32 -7.87 20.17
C PHE A 27 -25.98 -9.07 19.48
N ILE A 28 -25.20 -9.83 18.70
CA ILE A 28 -25.69 -11.02 17.98
C ILE A 28 -26.26 -12.07 18.93
N ASN A 29 -25.67 -12.21 20.11
CA ASN A 29 -26.12 -13.17 21.12
C ASN A 29 -27.14 -12.58 22.13
N GLY A 30 -27.85 -11.50 21.76
CA GLY A 30 -28.92 -10.94 22.58
C GLY A 30 -28.46 -10.43 23.95
N GLY A 31 -27.23 -9.91 24.05
CA GLY A 31 -26.66 -9.42 25.30
C GLY A 31 -25.98 -10.49 26.16
N ARG A 32 -26.15 -11.78 25.85
CA ARG A 32 -25.60 -12.90 26.63
C ARG A 32 -24.20 -13.23 26.15
N GLY A 33 -23.21 -13.31 27.05
CA GLY A 33 -21.91 -13.97 26.85
C GLY A 33 -21.23 -13.91 25.47
N SER A 34 -20.46 -14.94 25.14
CA SER A 34 -19.91 -15.15 23.79
C SER A 34 -20.90 -15.96 22.96
N ALA A 35 -21.11 -15.57 21.70
CA ALA A 35 -21.88 -16.35 20.75
C ALA A 35 -21.23 -17.73 20.54
N PRO A 36 -22.03 -18.82 20.37
CA PRO A 36 -21.50 -20.16 20.12
C PRO A 36 -20.92 -20.32 18.70
N ILE A 37 -21.29 -19.43 17.78
CA ILE A 37 -20.82 -19.41 16.39
C ILE A 37 -19.72 -18.38 16.24
N SER A 38 -18.67 -18.71 15.48
CA SER A 38 -17.57 -17.78 15.20
C SER A 38 -18.06 -16.57 14.39
N LEU A 39 -17.40 -15.42 14.55
CA LEU A 39 -17.70 -14.23 13.75
C LEU A 39 -17.37 -14.43 12.27
N GLU A 40 -16.41 -15.29 11.95
CA GLU A 40 -16.04 -15.64 10.57
C GLU A 40 -17.22 -16.32 9.88
N MET A 41 -17.79 -17.36 10.49
CA MET A 41 -18.96 -18.06 9.95
C MET A 41 -20.18 -17.13 9.83
N LEU A 42 -20.38 -16.25 10.80
CA LEU A 42 -21.49 -15.29 10.76
C LEU A 42 -21.32 -14.22 9.67
N SER A 43 -20.09 -13.92 9.28
CA SER A 43 -19.78 -12.96 8.21
C SER A 43 -19.95 -13.54 6.81
N GLU A 44 -19.98 -14.87 6.67
CA GLU A 44 -20.18 -15.52 5.38
C GLU A 44 -21.58 -15.21 4.80
N PRO A 45 -21.73 -15.34 3.47
CA PRO A 45 -23.01 -15.24 2.78
C PRO A 45 -24.07 -16.23 3.29
N ILE A 46 -25.34 -15.89 3.10
CA ILE A 46 -26.49 -16.68 3.60
C ILE A 46 -26.52 -18.07 2.94
N ASP A 47 -26.13 -18.17 1.68
CA ASP A 47 -26.00 -19.41 0.90
C ASP A 47 -24.97 -20.37 1.48
N LYS A 48 -23.97 -19.88 2.21
CA LYS A 48 -23.00 -20.70 2.94
C LYS A 48 -23.38 -20.95 4.40
N GLY A 49 -24.61 -20.63 4.79
CA GLY A 49 -25.08 -20.76 6.17
C GLY A 49 -24.64 -19.64 7.11
N GLY A 50 -24.08 -18.55 6.56
CA GLY A 50 -23.75 -17.36 7.33
C GLY A 50 -24.94 -16.40 7.51
N LYS A 51 -24.68 -15.25 8.14
CA LYS A 51 -25.68 -14.21 8.37
C LYS A 51 -25.34 -12.89 7.67
N ASN A 52 -24.33 -12.90 6.79
CA ASN A 52 -23.83 -11.74 6.08
C ASN A 52 -23.53 -10.55 7.02
N ILE A 53 -22.96 -10.86 8.19
CA ILE A 53 -22.59 -9.85 9.18
C ILE A 53 -21.33 -9.13 8.72
N LEU A 54 -21.22 -7.84 9.06
CA LEU A 54 -20.07 -7.03 8.70
C LEU A 54 -18.76 -7.59 9.31
N ASP A 55 -17.83 -7.99 8.45
CA ASP A 55 -16.44 -8.22 8.83
C ASP A 55 -15.68 -6.89 8.90
N ILE A 56 -15.35 -6.48 10.13
CA ILE A 56 -14.63 -5.22 10.40
C ILE A 56 -13.17 -5.31 9.95
N GLU A 57 -12.53 -6.49 9.99
CA GLU A 57 -11.15 -6.67 9.55
C GLU A 57 -11.06 -6.59 8.04
N ALA A 58 -11.88 -7.36 7.32
CA ALA A 58 -11.95 -7.29 5.87
C ALA A 58 -12.26 -5.86 5.39
N ARG A 59 -13.14 -5.13 6.09
CA ARG A 59 -13.43 -3.73 5.80
C ARG A 59 -12.23 -2.81 6.04
N ASN A 60 -11.50 -2.98 7.14
CA ASN A 60 -10.30 -2.16 7.41
C ASN A 60 -9.22 -2.40 6.36
N ASP A 61 -9.05 -3.66 5.93
CA ASP A 61 -8.14 -4.02 4.85
C ASP A 61 -8.57 -3.37 3.53
N ALA A 62 -9.86 -3.41 3.18
CA ALA A 62 -10.39 -2.70 2.01
C ALA A 62 -10.13 -1.19 2.06
N ILE A 63 -10.27 -0.54 3.23
CA ILE A 63 -9.92 0.88 3.40
C ILE A 63 -8.42 1.10 3.15
N ALA A 64 -7.56 0.20 3.64
CA ALA A 64 -6.12 0.26 3.43
C ALA A 64 -5.76 0.10 1.93
N LEU A 65 -6.46 -0.78 1.21
CA LEU A 65 -6.31 -0.96 -0.23
C LEU A 65 -6.75 0.26 -1.04
N LEU A 66 -7.83 0.93 -0.64
CA LEU A 66 -8.26 2.18 -1.28
C LEU A 66 -7.21 3.29 -1.12
N LYS A 67 -6.61 3.42 0.07
CA LYS A 67 -5.47 4.33 0.27
C LYS A 67 -4.28 3.94 -0.60
N LEU A 68 -4.00 2.64 -0.70
CA LEU A 68 -2.92 2.16 -1.54
C LEU A 68 -3.14 2.53 -3.01
N ARG A 69 -4.36 2.36 -3.53
CA ARG A 69 -4.74 2.81 -4.88
C ARG A 69 -4.44 4.29 -5.08
N ASP A 70 -4.90 5.15 -4.16
CA ASP A 70 -4.67 6.58 -4.24
C ASP A 70 -3.17 6.95 -4.11
N PHE A 71 -2.40 6.12 -3.40
CA PHE A 71 -0.94 6.25 -3.30
C PHE A 71 -0.22 5.85 -4.59
N LEU A 72 -0.68 4.79 -5.25
CA LEU A 72 -0.15 4.26 -6.49
C LEU A 72 -0.54 5.07 -7.72
N ASP A 73 -1.52 5.97 -7.62
CA ASP A 73 -1.83 6.91 -8.68
C ASP A 73 -0.63 7.84 -8.95
N LEU A 74 -0.05 7.71 -10.14
CA LEU A 74 1.06 8.55 -10.62
C LEU A 74 0.58 9.66 -11.56
N SER A 75 -0.73 9.77 -11.81
CA SER A 75 -1.30 10.79 -12.67
C SER A 75 -1.20 12.19 -12.05
N PRO A 76 -1.41 13.26 -12.84
CA PRO A 76 -1.54 14.62 -12.30
C PRO A 76 -2.68 14.78 -11.28
N ARG A 77 -3.65 13.87 -11.26
CA ARG A 77 -4.79 13.86 -10.33
C ARG A 77 -4.46 13.23 -8.97
N ARG A 78 -3.22 12.76 -8.79
CA ARG A 78 -2.73 12.18 -7.54
C ARG A 78 -3.07 13.06 -6.34
N THR A 79 -3.61 12.43 -5.31
CA THR A 79 -3.98 13.11 -4.06
C THR A 79 -2.77 13.73 -3.35
N GLU A 80 -2.98 14.87 -2.69
CA GLU A 80 -1.90 15.59 -1.98
C GLU A 80 -1.25 14.75 -0.87
N TRP A 81 -2.06 13.97 -0.13
CA TRP A 81 -1.54 13.12 0.92
C TRP A 81 -0.56 12.07 0.35
N ALA A 82 -0.83 11.53 -0.85
CA ALA A 82 0.04 10.56 -1.52
C ALA A 82 1.36 11.21 -1.94
N ARG A 83 1.33 12.45 -2.44
CA ARG A 83 2.54 13.23 -2.75
C ARG A 83 3.43 13.42 -1.51
N ILE A 84 2.82 13.86 -0.40
CA ILE A 84 3.51 14.06 0.88
C ILE A 84 4.06 12.73 1.41
N ALA A 85 3.27 11.67 1.34
CA ALA A 85 3.68 10.34 1.79
C ALA A 85 4.89 9.86 0.98
N ASN A 86 4.85 9.96 -0.36
CA ASN A 86 5.95 9.56 -1.23
C ASN A 86 7.25 10.31 -0.88
N ARG A 87 7.17 11.64 -0.72
CA ARG A 87 8.33 12.46 -0.32
C ARG A 87 8.90 12.05 1.04
N ARG A 88 8.03 11.65 1.99
CA ARG A 88 8.47 11.13 3.29
C ARG A 88 9.10 9.74 3.19
N LEU A 89 8.67 8.90 2.25
CA LEU A 89 9.30 7.60 2.00
C LEU A 89 10.73 7.79 1.51
N ILE A 90 10.89 8.61 0.49
CA ILE A 90 12.18 8.94 -0.15
C ILE A 90 13.20 9.41 0.90
N LYS A 91 12.82 10.40 1.71
CA LYS A 91 13.73 10.97 2.74
C LYS A 91 14.17 9.99 3.82
N ARG A 92 13.42 8.91 4.07
CA ARG A 92 13.65 8.02 5.23
C ARG A 92 14.43 6.75 4.89
N ASP A 93 14.70 6.52 3.61
CA ASP A 93 15.30 5.28 3.08
C ASP A 93 16.84 5.24 3.06
N VAL A 94 17.49 6.34 3.45
CA VAL A 94 18.92 6.61 3.23
C VAL A 94 19.86 5.85 4.20
N LYS A 95 19.73 4.52 4.34
CA LYS A 95 20.79 3.72 4.97
C LYS A 95 21.29 2.53 4.17
N ALA A 96 20.59 2.06 3.14
CA ALA A 96 21.02 0.86 2.39
C ALA A 96 20.96 1.00 0.86
N SER A 97 20.07 1.83 0.32
CA SER A 97 19.92 2.00 -1.12
C SER A 97 20.88 3.10 -1.62
N LYS A 98 21.84 2.74 -2.47
CA LYS A 98 22.64 3.69 -3.26
C LYS A 98 21.77 4.34 -4.35
N VAL A 99 20.55 4.78 -4.05
CA VAL A 99 19.63 5.36 -5.04
C VAL A 99 19.73 6.87 -4.90
N ALA A 100 20.02 7.57 -6.00
CA ALA A 100 20.11 9.03 -5.96
C ALA A 100 18.72 9.64 -5.76
N GLU A 101 18.66 10.76 -5.03
CA GLU A 101 17.39 11.43 -4.67
C GLU A 101 16.56 11.81 -5.91
N SER A 102 17.24 12.18 -7.00
CA SER A 102 16.64 12.54 -8.28
C SER A 102 15.98 11.37 -9.03
N SER A 103 16.16 10.12 -8.59
CA SER A 103 15.62 8.92 -9.26
C SER A 103 14.45 8.24 -8.56
N TYR A 104 13.98 8.75 -7.42
CA TYR A 104 12.87 8.12 -6.71
C TYR A 104 11.52 8.46 -7.34
N VAL A 105 10.78 7.43 -7.74
CA VAL A 105 9.41 7.55 -8.27
C VAL A 105 8.44 6.80 -7.37
N SER A 106 8.57 5.48 -7.26
CA SER A 106 7.70 4.63 -6.46
C SER A 106 8.41 3.31 -6.11
N PRO A 107 8.29 2.81 -4.87
CA PRO A 107 8.88 1.54 -4.46
C PRO A 107 8.20 0.33 -5.11
N PHE A 108 7.02 0.51 -5.74
CA PHE A 108 6.30 -0.55 -6.43
C PHE A 108 6.75 -0.75 -7.89
N LEU A 109 7.37 0.27 -8.47
CA LEU A 109 7.87 0.24 -9.86
C LEU A 109 9.40 0.20 -9.92
N GLN A 110 10.06 0.19 -8.76
CA GLN A 110 11.51 0.26 -8.69
C GLN A 110 12.06 -0.74 -7.68
N SER A 111 13.31 -1.17 -7.88
CA SER A 111 13.96 -2.23 -7.12
C SER A 111 14.48 -1.80 -5.74
N TRP A 112 14.08 -0.63 -5.23
CA TRP A 112 14.47 -0.15 -3.91
C TRP A 112 13.32 -0.35 -2.94
N ALA A 113 13.65 -0.87 -1.76
CA ALA A 113 12.69 -1.20 -0.73
C ALA A 113 12.84 -0.21 0.43
N PRO A 114 11.77 0.53 0.80
CA PRO A 114 11.94 1.56 1.80
C PRO A 114 12.00 0.96 3.21
N ASN A 115 12.73 1.62 4.12
CA ASN A 115 12.80 1.14 5.51
C ASN A 115 11.42 1.11 6.19
N SER A 116 10.86 -0.09 6.32
CA SER A 116 9.51 -0.30 6.81
C SER A 116 9.26 0.21 8.22
N ARG A 117 10.30 0.25 9.07
CA ARG A 117 10.20 0.77 10.45
C ARG A 117 9.91 2.26 10.49
N ARG A 118 10.37 3.01 9.49
CA ARG A 118 10.30 4.48 9.44
C ARG A 118 9.03 5.00 8.78
N TYR A 119 8.18 4.12 8.24
CA TYR A 119 6.92 4.54 7.68
C TYR A 119 5.95 5.10 8.73
N PRO A 120 5.17 6.13 8.37
CA PRO A 120 3.96 6.48 9.09
C PRO A 120 3.06 5.25 9.24
N LYS A 121 2.33 5.17 10.36
CA LYS A 121 1.49 4.01 10.69
C LYS A 121 0.49 3.66 9.58
N HIS A 122 -0.20 4.65 9.02
CA HIS A 122 -1.15 4.46 7.90
C HIS A 122 -0.53 3.82 6.66
N MET A 123 0.73 4.14 6.36
CA MET A 123 1.42 3.54 5.22
C MET A 123 1.84 2.10 5.50
N LYS A 124 2.25 1.79 6.75
CA LYS A 124 2.53 0.41 7.15
C LYS A 124 1.31 -0.49 6.98
N THR A 125 0.13 0.01 7.33
CA THR A 125 -1.11 -0.73 7.20
C THR A 125 -1.45 -0.99 5.73
N ALA A 126 -1.32 0.02 4.86
CA ALA A 126 -1.52 -0.13 3.41
C ALA A 126 -0.53 -1.11 2.78
N LEU A 127 0.75 -1.05 3.14
CA LEU A 127 1.78 -1.97 2.63
C LEU A 127 1.56 -3.40 3.12
N LYS A 128 1.20 -3.59 4.39
CA LYS A 128 0.83 -4.93 4.90
C LYS A 128 -0.39 -5.50 4.19
N ALA A 129 -1.37 -4.66 3.85
CA ALA A 129 -2.50 -5.09 3.04
C ALA A 129 -2.05 -5.46 1.63
N ALA A 130 -1.15 -4.69 1.01
CA ALA A 130 -0.54 -5.04 -0.27
C ALA A 130 0.11 -6.43 -0.22
N ASP A 131 0.94 -6.69 0.79
CA ASP A 131 1.61 -7.99 0.99
C ASP A 131 0.59 -9.12 1.22
N LYS A 132 -0.40 -8.88 2.08
CA LYS A 132 -1.46 -9.87 2.42
C LYS A 132 -2.25 -10.32 1.19
N TYR A 133 -2.55 -9.39 0.29
CA TYR A 133 -3.34 -9.64 -0.92
C TYR A 133 -2.49 -9.84 -2.18
N GLY A 134 -1.16 -9.90 -2.05
CA GLY A 134 -0.25 -10.15 -3.18
C GLY A 134 -0.27 -9.07 -4.25
N ILE A 135 -0.46 -7.80 -3.86
CA ILE A 135 -0.52 -6.69 -4.81
C ILE A 135 0.88 -6.39 -5.35
N ILE A 136 1.06 -6.70 -6.63
CA ILE A 136 2.28 -6.43 -7.39
C ILE A 136 1.92 -5.70 -8.68
N PHE A 137 2.91 -5.03 -9.28
CA PHE A 137 2.77 -4.58 -10.66
C PHE A 137 2.94 -5.80 -11.57
N ASP A 138 1.83 -6.33 -12.07
CA ASP A 138 1.80 -7.48 -12.96
C ASP A 138 1.17 -7.07 -14.30
N THR A 139 1.98 -7.08 -15.35
CA THR A 139 1.54 -6.86 -16.73
C THR A 139 2.34 -7.80 -17.62
N LEU A 140 1.69 -8.83 -18.17
CA LEU A 140 2.30 -9.78 -19.10
C LEU A 140 2.77 -9.10 -20.40
N ASP A 141 1.97 -8.14 -20.90
CA ASP A 141 2.29 -7.34 -22.09
C ASP A 141 1.71 -5.92 -21.93
N PRO A 142 2.43 -5.01 -21.23
CA PRO A 142 1.95 -3.65 -21.03
C PRO A 142 1.93 -2.90 -22.37
N PRO A 143 0.87 -2.10 -22.67
CA PRO A 143 0.84 -1.27 -23.86
C PRO A 143 2.08 -0.36 -23.96
N PRO A 144 2.52 0.02 -25.18
CA PRO A 144 3.70 0.88 -25.36
C PRO A 144 3.64 2.20 -24.58
N GLU A 145 2.44 2.74 -24.38
CA GLU A 145 2.20 3.93 -23.57
C GLU A 145 2.56 3.73 -22.10
N ILE A 146 2.18 2.58 -21.53
CA ILE A 146 2.52 2.22 -20.14
C ILE A 146 4.00 1.94 -20.02
N GLN A 147 4.60 1.22 -20.99
CA GLN A 147 6.04 0.94 -20.99
C GLN A 147 6.86 2.23 -20.95
N ARG A 148 6.50 3.23 -21.78
CA ARG A 148 7.17 4.53 -21.81
C ARG A 148 6.93 5.41 -20.59
N ALA A 149 5.96 5.06 -19.76
CA ALA A 149 5.69 5.74 -18.49
C ALA A 149 6.42 5.11 -17.30
N LEU A 150 7.01 3.93 -17.48
CA LEU A 150 7.74 3.25 -16.40
C LEU A 150 9.06 3.96 -16.09
N PRO A 151 9.49 3.98 -14.82
CA PRO A 151 10.72 4.63 -14.42
C PRO A 151 11.92 3.91 -15.03
N MET A 152 12.77 4.64 -15.76
CA MET A 152 13.98 4.08 -16.38
C MET A 152 14.98 3.61 -15.32
N PHE A 153 15.13 4.41 -14.26
CA PHE A 153 16.13 4.18 -13.22
C PHE A 153 15.60 3.22 -12.17
N HIS A 154 16.46 2.31 -11.72
CA HIS A 154 16.12 1.31 -10.70
C HIS A 154 14.85 0.52 -11.04
N HIS A 155 14.54 0.31 -12.32
CA HIS A 155 13.33 -0.38 -12.75
C HIS A 155 13.17 -1.78 -12.10
N PHE A 156 11.94 -2.17 -11.76
CA PHE A 156 11.65 -3.44 -11.07
C PHE A 156 12.11 -4.67 -11.87
N GLY A 157 12.01 -4.62 -13.20
CA GLY A 157 12.47 -5.68 -14.12
C GLY A 157 13.98 -5.69 -14.41
N GLN A 158 14.80 -4.87 -13.72
CA GLN A 158 16.25 -4.91 -13.93
C GLN A 158 16.84 -6.23 -13.44
N ASP A 159 17.56 -6.91 -14.33
CA ASP A 159 18.32 -8.13 -14.03
C ASP A 159 19.28 -7.91 -12.85
N SER A 160 19.07 -8.67 -11.77
CA SER A 160 19.86 -8.59 -10.54
C SER A 160 21.28 -9.11 -10.71
N SER A 161 21.55 -9.93 -11.74
CA SER A 161 22.87 -10.48 -12.04
C SER A 161 23.80 -9.46 -12.73
N LYS A 162 23.25 -8.40 -13.31
CA LYS A 162 24.01 -7.38 -14.05
C LYS A 162 24.38 -6.20 -13.17
N ARG A 163 25.57 -5.65 -13.39
CA ARG A 163 26.03 -4.43 -12.70
C ARG A 163 25.15 -3.24 -13.07
N LYS A 164 24.36 -2.76 -12.11
CA LYS A 164 23.48 -1.59 -12.25
C LYS A 164 24.31 -0.31 -12.43
N ARG A 165 24.08 0.42 -13.53
CA ARG A 165 24.77 1.69 -13.85
C ARG A 165 23.97 2.95 -13.49
N ASN A 166 22.87 2.80 -12.75
CA ASN A 166 21.91 3.87 -12.46
C ASN A 166 22.51 5.14 -11.82
N ASN A 167 23.69 5.07 -11.20
CA ASN A 167 24.38 6.21 -10.58
C ASN A 167 25.73 6.55 -11.22
N GLY A 168 25.99 6.10 -12.45
CA GLY A 168 27.17 6.57 -13.19
C GLY A 168 27.03 8.04 -13.58
N ARG A 169 28.14 8.76 -13.76
CA ARG A 169 28.16 10.19 -14.15
C ARG A 169 27.29 10.52 -15.37
N VAL A 170 27.23 9.61 -16.35
CA VAL A 170 26.36 9.75 -17.53
C VAL A 170 24.88 9.70 -17.14
N PHE A 171 24.49 8.74 -16.31
CA PHE A 171 23.10 8.58 -15.85
C PHE A 171 22.67 9.67 -14.87
N GLU A 172 23.62 10.24 -14.12
CA GLU A 172 23.41 11.44 -13.32
C GLU A 172 23.13 12.65 -14.22
N CYS A 173 23.95 12.89 -15.24
CA CYS A 173 23.71 13.94 -16.24
C CYS A 173 22.35 13.78 -16.95
N LEU A 174 21.99 12.54 -17.33
CA LEU A 174 20.70 12.27 -17.95
C LEU A 174 19.51 12.63 -17.04
N ARG A 175 19.61 12.38 -15.73
CA ARG A 175 18.55 12.72 -14.77
C ARG A 175 18.48 14.22 -14.48
N GLU A 176 19.63 14.84 -14.21
CA GLU A 176 19.68 16.19 -13.64
C GLU A 176 19.75 17.27 -14.72
N SER A 177 20.51 17.04 -15.79
CA SER A 177 20.70 18.01 -16.88
C SER A 177 19.71 17.82 -18.04
N HIS A 178 19.32 16.57 -18.32
CA HIS A 178 18.44 16.24 -19.45
C HIS A 178 17.02 15.81 -19.04
N ALA A 179 16.72 15.79 -17.74
CA ALA A 179 15.40 15.44 -17.18
C ALA A 179 14.82 14.11 -17.69
N VAL A 180 15.67 13.15 -18.08
CA VAL A 180 15.25 11.80 -18.48
C VAL A 180 14.78 11.06 -17.24
N GLN A 181 13.57 10.49 -17.27
CA GLN A 181 12.96 9.80 -16.13
C GLN A 181 12.33 8.45 -16.48
N THR A 182 11.78 8.31 -17.69
CA THR A 182 11.05 7.12 -18.13
C THR A 182 11.72 6.43 -19.33
N ILE A 183 11.26 5.22 -19.67
CA ILE A 183 11.81 4.36 -20.73
C ILE A 183 11.45 4.87 -22.13
#